data_AF-A0A0F8WA64-F1
#
_entry.id   AF-A0A0F8WA64-F1
#
_cell.length_a   1.000
_cell.length_b   1.000
_cell.length_c   1.000
_cell.angle_alpha   90.00
_cell.angle_beta   90.00
_cell.angle_gamma   90.00
#
_symmetry.space_group_name_H-M   'P 1'
#
loop_
_entity.id
_entity.type
_entity.pdbx_description
1 polymer ?
#
loop_
_entity_poly.entity_id
_entity_poly.type
_entity_poly.pdbx_seq_one_letter_code
_entity_poly.pdbx_strand_id
1 'polypeptide(L)'
;VAGNSGPTSGQEITWEEITEHAKSPEPIVEITTATKRKRRVFTFGEKDFRKAININRPTKLMLSFVDYLKYDDRHKTSWDSLTQETKDWITTLESKMNVFFNFLSTGPNPEHTIIRKTNGELAVKAQIGQ
;
A
#
# COMPACT_ATOMS: atom_id res chain seq x y z
N VAL A 1 -1.10 18.91 -14.07
CA VAL A 1 -2.02 18.19 -14.97
C VAL A 1 -3.40 18.10 -14.33
N ALA A 2 -4.44 18.43 -15.09
CA ALA A 2 -5.84 18.34 -14.70
C ALA A 2 -6.51 17.41 -15.71
N GLY A 3 -6.99 16.25 -15.26
CA GLY A 3 -7.71 15.31 -16.11
C GLY A 3 -8.06 14.04 -15.34
N ASN A 4 -9.24 13.48 -15.62
CA ASN A 4 -9.63 12.11 -15.24
C ASN A 4 -8.87 11.06 -16.08
N SER A 5 -7.57 11.26 -16.29
CA SER A 5 -6.86 10.62 -17.39
C SER A 5 -5.82 9.63 -16.88
N GLY A 6 -5.83 8.46 -17.50
CA GLY A 6 -4.98 7.32 -17.18
C GLY A 6 -5.82 6.15 -16.64
N PRO A 7 -5.94 5.04 -17.38
CA PRO A 7 -6.49 3.82 -16.81
C PRO A 7 -5.53 3.29 -15.73
N THR A 8 -6.10 2.70 -14.69
CA THR A 8 -5.37 1.84 -13.76
C THR A 8 -6.05 0.48 -13.76
N SER A 9 -5.28 -0.54 -13.39
CA SER A 9 -5.78 -1.88 -13.17
C SER A 9 -6.62 -2.04 -11.90
N GLY A 10 -6.59 -1.06 -10.99
CA GLY A 10 -7.48 -1.00 -9.82
C GLY A 10 -8.87 -0.44 -10.15
N GLN A 11 -9.84 -0.73 -9.30
CA GLN A 11 -11.19 -0.16 -9.38
C GLN A 11 -11.19 1.22 -8.74
N GLU A 12 -11.77 2.22 -9.40
CA GLU A 12 -11.96 3.56 -8.81
C GLU A 12 -12.97 3.50 -7.68
N ILE A 13 -12.61 4.07 -6.53
CA ILE A 13 -13.45 4.18 -5.34
C ILE A 13 -13.43 5.63 -4.83
N THR A 14 -14.27 5.92 -3.86
CA THR A 14 -14.40 7.21 -3.21
C THR A 14 -13.60 7.27 -1.91
N TRP A 15 -13.32 8.48 -1.44
CA TRP A 15 -12.66 8.70 -0.15
C TRP A 15 -13.56 8.34 1.02
N GLU A 16 -14.87 8.49 0.82
CA GLU A 16 -15.92 8.10 1.74
C GLU A 16 -15.92 6.57 1.94
N GLU A 17 -15.83 5.78 0.86
CA GLU A 17 -15.69 4.32 0.95
C GLU A 17 -14.42 3.89 1.70
N ILE A 18 -13.29 4.58 1.50
CA ILE A 18 -12.05 4.28 2.23
C ILE A 18 -12.21 4.58 3.72
N THR A 19 -12.80 5.73 4.06
CA THR A 19 -13.05 6.12 5.44
C THR A 19 -13.91 5.09 6.16
N GLU A 20 -14.97 4.60 5.50
CA GLU A 20 -15.86 3.58 6.02
C GLU A 20 -15.15 2.22 6.18
N HIS A 21 -14.46 1.75 5.14
CA HIS A 21 -13.74 0.46 5.18
C HIS A 21 -12.63 0.42 6.25
N ALA A 22 -11.91 1.53 6.40
CA ALA A 22 -10.88 1.69 7.42
C ALA A 22 -11.46 1.82 8.83
N LYS A 23 -12.77 2.05 8.97
CA LYS A 23 -13.45 2.41 10.23
C LYS A 23 -12.80 3.62 10.89
N SER A 24 -12.41 4.61 10.08
CA SER A 24 -11.76 5.80 10.59
C SER A 24 -12.79 6.73 11.25
N PRO A 25 -12.51 7.26 12.45
CA PRO A 25 -13.36 8.28 13.08
C PRO A 25 -13.29 9.63 12.35
N GLU A 26 -12.26 9.83 11.51
CA GLU A 26 -12.02 11.05 10.75
C GLU A 26 -11.99 10.76 9.24
N PRO A 27 -12.43 11.71 8.38
CA PRO A 27 -12.37 11.53 6.93
C PRO A 27 -10.94 11.29 6.43
N ILE A 28 -10.72 10.16 5.76
CA ILE A 28 -9.47 9.90 5.02
C ILE A 28 -9.59 10.57 3.65
N VAL A 29 -8.75 11.56 3.37
CA VAL A 29 -8.74 12.26 2.08
C VAL A 29 -7.37 12.81 1.74
N GLU A 30 -6.93 12.58 0.49
CA GLU A 30 -5.69 13.15 -0.03
C GLU A 30 -5.96 14.35 -0.94
N ILE A 31 -5.32 15.48 -0.63
CA ILE A 31 -5.44 16.73 -1.38
C ILE A 31 -4.07 17.08 -1.99
N THR A 32 -4.05 17.46 -3.26
CA THR A 32 -2.81 17.89 -3.93
C THR A 32 -2.22 19.15 -3.27
N THR A 33 -0.93 19.15 -2.99
CA THR A 33 -0.27 20.25 -2.28
C THR A 33 -0.34 21.57 -3.03
N ALA A 34 -0.12 21.55 -4.36
CA ALA A 34 -0.05 22.75 -5.19
C ALA A 34 -1.42 23.22 -5.69
N THR A 35 -2.28 22.30 -6.16
CA THR A 35 -3.56 22.67 -6.80
C THR A 35 -4.77 22.56 -5.88
N LYS A 36 -4.60 22.04 -4.66
CA LYS A 36 -5.64 21.88 -3.64
C LYS A 36 -6.87 21.09 -4.13
N ARG A 37 -6.66 20.08 -4.98
CA ARG A 37 -7.70 19.19 -5.51
C ARG A 37 -7.66 17.84 -4.80
N LYS A 38 -8.83 17.25 -4.53
CA LYS A 38 -8.93 15.85 -4.09
C LYS A 38 -8.28 14.95 -5.15
N ARG A 39 -7.46 13.98 -4.72
CA ARG A 39 -6.91 12.95 -5.62
C ARG A 39 -8.01 11.95 -6.00
N ARG A 40 -7.91 11.33 -7.18
CA ARG A 40 -8.64 10.09 -7.49
C ARG A 40 -8.01 8.95 -6.69
N VAL A 41 -8.80 7.97 -6.29
CA VAL A 41 -8.33 6.85 -5.49
C VAL A 41 -8.92 5.54 -5.99
N PHE A 42 -8.14 4.47 -5.86
CA PHE A 42 -8.43 3.18 -6.45
C PHE A 42 -8.05 2.07 -5.48
N THR A 43 -8.64 0.89 -5.67
CA THR A 43 -8.13 -0.34 -5.08
C THR A 43 -6.74 -0.68 -5.60
N PHE A 44 -6.02 -1.57 -4.92
CA PHE A 44 -4.64 -1.90 -5.26
C PHE A 44 -4.54 -2.49 -6.68
N GLY A 45 -3.86 -1.77 -7.59
CA GLY A 45 -3.69 -2.16 -8.98
C GLY A 45 -2.61 -3.22 -9.17
N GLU A 46 -2.96 -4.50 -9.00
CA GLU A 46 -1.98 -5.60 -9.07
C GLU A 46 -1.26 -5.72 -10.41
N LYS A 47 -1.95 -5.48 -11.53
CA LYS A 47 -1.31 -5.57 -12.86
C LYS A 47 -0.30 -4.44 -13.06
N ASP A 48 -0.65 -3.23 -12.60
CA ASP A 48 0.25 -2.07 -12.63
C ASP A 48 1.47 -2.31 -11.73
N PHE A 49 1.25 -2.86 -10.53
CA PHE A 49 2.33 -3.21 -9.61
C PHE A 49 3.25 -4.28 -10.22
N ARG A 50 2.71 -5.37 -10.79
CA ARG A 50 3.53 -6.41 -11.45
C ARG A 50 4.41 -5.84 -12.54
N LYS A 51 3.83 -4.96 -13.38
CA LYS A 51 4.56 -4.26 -14.44
C LYS A 51 5.67 -3.39 -13.85
N ALA A 52 5.40 -2.64 -12.79
CA ALA A 52 6.38 -1.79 -12.12
C ALA A 52 7.54 -2.60 -11.52
N ILE A 53 7.25 -3.74 -10.86
CA ILE A 53 8.27 -4.64 -10.32
C ILE A 53 9.14 -5.21 -11.43
N ASN A 54 8.54 -5.69 -12.52
CA ASN A 54 9.29 -6.30 -13.62
C ASN A 54 10.22 -5.31 -14.32
N ILE A 55 9.78 -4.05 -14.47
CA ILE A 55 10.57 -3.00 -15.12
C ILE A 55 11.69 -2.50 -14.20
N ASN A 56 11.37 -2.17 -12.95
CA ASN A 56 12.30 -1.49 -12.05
C ASN A 56 13.25 -2.45 -11.31
N ARG A 57 12.89 -3.74 -11.20
CA ARG A 57 13.64 -4.78 -10.47
C ARG A 57 14.12 -4.30 -9.08
N PRO A 58 13.22 -3.80 -8.22
CA PRO A 58 13.61 -3.21 -6.96
C PRO A 58 14.21 -4.26 -6.02
N THR A 59 15.23 -3.86 -5.27
CA THR A 59 15.86 -4.71 -4.24
C THR A 59 15.11 -4.68 -2.91
N LYS A 60 14.34 -3.61 -2.67
CA LYS A 60 13.52 -3.39 -1.47
C LYS A 60 12.20 -2.75 -1.85
N LEU A 61 11.15 -3.07 -1.08
CA LEU A 61 9.80 -2.54 -1.29
C LEU A 61 9.25 -1.90 -0.02
N MET A 62 8.49 -0.83 -0.22
CA MET A 62 7.73 -0.16 0.82
C MET A 62 6.26 -0.10 0.44
N LEU A 63 5.39 -0.52 1.37
CA LEU A 63 3.96 -0.30 1.29
C LEU A 63 3.61 0.89 2.19
N SER A 64 3.08 1.96 1.61
CA SER A 64 2.70 3.17 2.35
C SER A 64 1.19 3.20 2.62
N PHE A 65 0.77 4.02 3.58
CA PHE A 65 -0.64 4.21 3.95
C PHE A 65 -1.32 2.91 4.41
N VAL A 66 -0.61 2.06 5.15
CA VAL A 66 -1.19 0.82 5.70
C VAL A 66 -2.33 1.13 6.67
N ASP A 67 -2.28 2.27 7.34
CA ASP A 67 -3.35 2.81 8.18
C ASP A 67 -4.65 3.14 7.41
N TYR A 68 -4.63 3.14 6.07
CA TYR A 68 -5.86 3.26 5.26
C TYR A 68 -6.60 1.93 5.10
N LEU A 69 -5.97 0.79 5.44
CA LEU A 69 -6.66 -0.50 5.49
C LEU A 69 -7.50 -0.61 6.76
N LYS A 70 -6.93 -0.19 7.90
CA LYS A 70 -7.61 -0.02 9.20
C LYS A 70 -7.03 1.14 9.96
N TYR A 71 -7.91 2.00 10.46
CA TYR A 71 -7.53 3.12 11.32
C TYR A 71 -6.78 2.64 12.57
N ASP A 72 -7.15 1.48 13.11
CA ASP A 72 -6.48 0.86 14.25
C ASP A 72 -5.01 0.53 13.98
N ASP A 73 -4.55 0.52 12.73
CA ASP A 73 -3.14 0.31 12.38
C ASP A 73 -2.29 1.57 12.37
N ARG A 74 -2.91 2.72 12.59
CA ARG A 74 -2.23 4.01 12.65
C ARG A 74 -1.17 4.04 13.75
N HIS A 75 0.00 4.59 13.40
CA HIS A 75 1.17 4.79 14.26
C HIS A 75 1.86 3.53 14.76
N LYS A 76 1.42 2.34 14.33
CA LYS A 76 2.06 1.08 14.74
C LYS A 76 3.46 0.94 14.17
N THR A 77 4.38 0.46 15.01
CA THR A 77 5.81 0.39 14.69
C THR A 77 6.35 -1.05 14.63
N SER A 78 5.50 -2.05 14.88
CA SER A 78 5.86 -3.48 14.78
C SER A 78 4.81 -4.30 14.03
N TRP A 79 5.25 -5.33 13.31
CA TRP A 79 4.37 -6.24 12.56
C TRP A 79 3.30 -6.88 13.45
N ASP A 80 3.70 -7.34 14.64
CA ASP A 80 2.81 -8.06 15.55
C ASP A 80 1.69 -7.19 16.11
N SER A 81 1.92 -5.87 16.19
CA SER A 81 0.90 -4.93 16.64
C SER A 81 -0.21 -4.71 15.62
N LEU A 82 0.01 -5.01 14.33
CA LEU A 82 -0.97 -4.79 13.27
C LEU A 82 -2.23 -5.66 13.48
N THR A 83 -3.37 -5.15 13.03
CA THR A 83 -4.63 -5.93 13.01
C THR A 83 -4.44 -7.19 12.16
N GLN A 84 -5.18 -8.25 12.51
CA GLN A 84 -5.09 -9.51 11.78
C GLN A 84 -5.52 -9.33 10.32
N GLU A 85 -6.57 -8.55 10.08
CA GLU A 85 -7.07 -8.25 8.73
C GLU A 85 -5.99 -7.59 7.85
N THR A 86 -5.25 -6.62 8.38
CA THR A 86 -4.14 -5.99 7.66
C THR A 86 -3.00 -6.96 7.39
N LYS A 87 -2.62 -7.80 8.37
CA LYS A 87 -1.58 -8.82 8.17
C LYS A 87 -2.00 -9.83 7.10
N ASP A 88 -3.25 -10.27 7.10
CA ASP A 88 -3.79 -11.22 6.12
C ASP A 88 -3.82 -10.61 4.72
N TRP A 89 -4.23 -9.34 4.60
CA TRP A 89 -4.23 -8.62 3.32
C TRP A 89 -2.80 -8.48 2.76
N ILE A 90 -1.84 -8.05 3.58
CA ILE A 90 -0.44 -7.88 3.17
C ILE A 90 0.17 -9.22 2.78
N THR A 91 0.01 -10.27 3.59
CA THR A 91 0.57 -11.60 3.30
C THR A 91 -0.04 -12.24 2.06
N THR A 92 -1.35 -12.06 1.84
CA THR A 92 -2.03 -12.49 0.61
C THR A 92 -1.46 -11.78 -0.61
N LEU A 93 -1.27 -10.46 -0.53
CA LEU A 93 -0.67 -9.68 -1.61
C LEU A 93 0.78 -10.09 -1.88
N GLU A 94 1.60 -10.25 -0.85
CA GLU A 94 2.98 -10.72 -0.95
C GLU A 94 3.07 -12.08 -1.64
N SER A 95 2.23 -13.04 -1.23
CA SER A 95 2.14 -14.37 -1.84
C SER A 95 1.73 -14.28 -3.31
N LYS A 96 0.70 -13.48 -3.63
CA LYS A 96 0.18 -13.33 -5.00
C LYS A 96 1.17 -12.66 -5.95
N MET A 97 1.97 -11.74 -5.43
CA MET A 97 2.95 -10.98 -6.22
C MET A 97 4.35 -11.59 -6.17
N ASN A 98 4.59 -12.59 -5.32
CA ASN A 98 5.91 -13.18 -5.04
C ASN A 98 6.94 -12.11 -4.64
N VAL A 99 6.55 -11.22 -3.73
CA VAL A 99 7.39 -10.13 -3.21
C VAL A 99 7.37 -10.09 -1.69
N PHE A 100 8.27 -9.29 -1.12
CA PHE A 100 8.26 -8.96 0.30
C PHE A 100 8.36 -7.45 0.49
N PHE A 101 7.41 -6.86 1.23
CA PHE A 101 7.45 -5.46 1.64
C PHE A 101 8.36 -5.32 2.87
N ASN A 102 9.57 -4.80 2.64
CA ASN A 102 10.56 -4.56 3.70
C ASN A 102 10.13 -3.47 4.68
N PHE A 103 9.34 -2.51 4.20
CA PHE A 103 8.89 -1.37 4.98
C PHE A 103 7.38 -1.22 4.85
N LEU A 104 6.72 -0.93 5.97
CA LEU A 104 5.31 -0.58 6.01
C LEU A 104 5.18 0.79 6.70
N SER A 105 4.60 1.79 6.05
CA SER A 105 4.25 3.05 6.71
C SER A 105 2.82 3.00 7.21
N THR A 106 2.66 3.35 8.48
CA THR A 106 1.40 3.36 9.25
C THR A 106 1.02 4.78 9.66
N GLY A 107 1.60 5.79 9.03
CA GLY A 107 1.34 7.18 9.33
C GLY A 107 2.37 8.14 8.72
N PRO A 108 2.18 9.45 8.95
CA PRO A 108 2.93 10.49 8.25
C PRO A 108 4.35 10.72 8.76
N ASN A 109 4.65 10.33 9.99
CA ASN A 109 5.95 10.58 10.59
C ASN A 109 6.93 9.41 10.33
N PRO A 110 8.24 9.67 10.27
CA PRO A 110 9.25 8.63 10.04
C PRO A 110 9.18 7.45 11.02
N GLU A 111 8.88 7.72 12.29
CA GLU A 111 8.72 6.72 13.34
C GLU A 111 7.53 5.79 13.12
N HIS A 112 6.54 6.18 12.32
CA HIS A 112 5.40 5.34 11.92
C HIS A 112 5.78 4.41 10.76
N THR A 113 6.94 3.76 10.87
CA THR A 113 7.47 2.84 9.87
C THR A 113 7.86 1.53 10.53
N ILE A 114 7.25 0.44 10.07
CA ILE A 114 7.61 -0.93 10.45
C ILE A 114 8.72 -1.40 9.50
N ILE A 115 9.87 -1.76 10.06
CA ILE A 115 10.98 -2.37 9.32
C ILE A 115 10.91 -3.89 9.49
N ARG A 116 10.61 -4.60 8.41
CA ARG A 116 10.49 -6.06 8.39
C ARG A 116 11.79 -6.69 7.91
N LYS A 117 12.33 -7.61 8.71
CA LYS A 117 13.49 -8.42 8.34
C LYS A 117 13.00 -9.70 7.68
N THR A 118 13.55 -10.03 6.51
CA THR A 118 13.43 -11.37 5.96
C THR A 118 14.37 -12.30 6.72
N ASN A 119 13.88 -13.46 7.15
CA ASN A 119 14.74 -14.59 7.51
C ASN A 119 15.34 -15.16 6.21
N GLY A 120 16.34 -14.47 5.65
CA GLY A 120 17.24 -15.01 4.63
C GLY A 120 16.77 -15.17 3.19
N GLU A 121 15.48 -15.39 2.85
CA GLU A 121 15.20 -16.08 1.56
C GLU A 121 14.35 -15.43 0.46
N LEU A 122 13.77 -14.25 0.61
CA LEU A 122 12.96 -13.64 -0.47
C LEU A 122 13.30 -12.17 -0.69
N ALA A 123 14.48 -11.92 -1.26
CA ALA A 123 14.63 -10.77 -2.15
C ALA A 123 13.84 -11.11 -3.42
N VAL A 124 12.83 -10.30 -3.74
CA VAL A 124 11.99 -10.30 -4.95
C VAL A 124 12.45 -11.33 -5.98
N LYS A 125 11.88 -12.55 -5.96
CA LYS A 125 12.14 -13.54 -7.00
C LYS A 125 11.31 -13.11 -8.21
N ALA A 126 11.85 -12.17 -8.99
CA ALA A 126 11.31 -11.85 -10.30
C ALA A 126 11.21 -13.17 -11.08
N GLN A 127 9.99 -13.59 -11.44
CA GLN A 127 9.80 -14.70 -12.36
C GLN A 127 10.48 -14.33 -13.68
N ILE A 128 11.60 -14.99 -13.96
CA ILE A 128 12.17 -15.04 -15.29
C ILE A 128 11.29 -16.05 -16.06
N GLY A 129 10.36 -15.52 -16.87
CA GLY A 129 9.77 -16.17 -18.05
C GLY A 129 8.81 -17.35 -17.81
N GLN A 130 7.59 -17.21 -18.34
CA GLN A 130 7.14 -18.00 -19.48
C GLN A 130 6.49 -17.06 -20.49
#